data_AF-A0A6C0JC60-F1
#
_entry.id   AF-A0A6C0JC60-F1
#
_cell.length_a   1.000
_cell.length_b   1.000
_cell.length_c   1.000
_cell.angle_alpha   90.00
_cell.angle_beta   90.00
_cell.angle_gamma   90.00
#
_symmetry.space_group_name_H-M   'P 1'
#
loop_
_entity.id
_entity.type
_entity.pdbx_description
1 polymer ?
#
loop_
_entity_poly.entity_id
_entity_poly.type
_entity_poly.pdbx_seq_one_letter_code
_entity_poly.pdbx_strand_id
1 'polypeptide(L)'
;MLRVNSEEFIEEIKLGCNTNLLKINGNIENNKIERIKSLSMDSNDKKKTYYEHVCEAIPLVFKNFKLKMGDHLLLGGEHEHKVSPGYNSPLKCNLDDEISSEEKKEIVKATPSFGMFSLFKYHVKRGYLNKELKKTNKIFCSHIFSLIFALPVLIFIGQWLLYIALIINENNKFDGEICSANGSIENKIMISGISIIYFARSFFIWDNITNSLSLKKMNRVNSITAIMDTFQEFSFSLFVYGANMWIVFIEQDIQNMILNSLAMEFLMVLDNEFEELYFQYLPGAADDIYDNIFVSYHENIELLEKRQKKDKCFNCFSCVLFVPYKLLVISVFLFPFFCFFMIFVGPICK
;
A
#
# COMPACT_ATOMS: atom_id res chain seq x y z
N MET A 1 -4.55 43.27 -58.03
CA MET A 1 -4.48 42.43 -56.81
C MET A 1 -5.89 42.40 -56.23
N LEU A 2 -6.71 41.51 -56.75
CA LEU A 2 -8.18 41.59 -56.66
C LEU A 2 -8.72 40.45 -55.80
N ARG A 3 -9.64 40.84 -54.92
CA ARG A 3 -10.46 40.06 -53.99
C ARG A 3 -11.19 38.92 -54.71
N VAL A 4 -11.27 37.76 -54.04
CA VAL A 4 -12.26 36.72 -54.36
C VAL A 4 -13.22 36.62 -53.17
N ASN A 5 -14.50 36.74 -53.52
CA ASN A 5 -15.67 36.88 -52.66
C ASN A 5 -16.24 35.53 -52.24
N SER A 6 -16.92 35.58 -51.09
CA SER A 6 -17.55 34.52 -50.32
C SER A 6 -18.98 34.18 -50.78
N GLU A 7 -19.16 33.70 -52.02
CA GLU A 7 -20.50 33.32 -52.52
C GLU A 7 -20.63 31.87 -53.01
N GLU A 8 -19.59 31.05 -52.87
CA GLU A 8 -19.63 29.65 -53.36
C GLU A 8 -20.02 28.61 -52.30
N PHE A 9 -20.57 29.05 -51.15
CA PHE A 9 -20.91 28.15 -50.03
C PHE A 9 -22.39 28.17 -49.60
N ILE A 10 -23.26 28.85 -50.36
CA ILE A 10 -24.70 28.95 -50.06
C ILE A 10 -25.51 28.78 -51.34
N GLU A 11 -25.38 27.63 -52.01
CA GLU A 11 -26.36 27.21 -53.03
C GLU A 11 -26.55 25.69 -53.15
N GLU A 12 -26.17 24.91 -52.13
CA GLU A 12 -26.50 23.47 -52.04
C GLU A 12 -27.55 23.16 -50.95
N ILE A 13 -28.21 24.18 -50.39
CA ILE A 13 -29.33 24.02 -49.47
C ILE A 13 -30.58 24.65 -50.08
N LYS A 14 -31.30 23.85 -50.89
CA LYS A 14 -32.77 23.82 -51.07
C LYS A 14 -33.14 23.35 -52.48
N LEU A 15 -33.42 22.06 -52.65
CA LEU A 15 -34.51 21.52 -53.49
C LEU A 15 -34.33 20.00 -53.63
N GLY A 16 -35.10 19.24 -52.85
CA GLY A 16 -35.09 17.78 -52.90
C GLY A 16 -35.74 17.13 -51.69
N CYS A 17 -36.92 17.63 -51.29
CA CYS A 17 -37.72 17.00 -50.24
C CYS A 17 -38.61 15.89 -50.83
N ASN A 18 -38.79 14.85 -50.01
CA ASN A 18 -39.89 13.88 -49.98
C ASN A 18 -39.90 12.73 -50.97
N THR A 19 -39.48 11.55 -50.48
CA THR A 19 -40.40 10.48 -50.08
C THR A 19 -39.61 9.38 -49.35
N ASN A 20 -40.12 8.92 -48.19
CA ASN A 20 -39.69 7.76 -47.37
C ASN A 20 -39.41 8.04 -45.88
N LEU A 21 -40.06 9.04 -45.29
CA LEU A 21 -39.96 9.31 -43.85
C LEU A 21 -41.33 9.24 -43.16
N LEU A 22 -41.99 8.08 -43.22
CA LEU A 22 -43.23 7.83 -42.46
C LEU A 22 -43.49 6.35 -42.10
N LYS A 23 -42.46 5.48 -42.09
CA LYS A 23 -42.63 4.06 -41.68
C LYS A 23 -41.62 3.53 -40.66
N ILE A 24 -40.72 4.35 -40.12
CA ILE A 24 -39.67 3.89 -39.19
C ILE A 24 -39.90 4.33 -37.73
N ASN A 25 -40.85 5.25 -37.46
CA ASN A 25 -41.07 5.75 -36.09
C ASN A 25 -41.97 4.86 -35.21
N GLY A 26 -42.65 3.84 -35.73
CA GLY A 26 -43.48 2.93 -34.91
C GLY A 26 -42.70 1.85 -34.15
N ASN A 27 -41.48 1.51 -34.59
CA ASN A 27 -40.68 0.43 -33.98
C ASN A 27 -39.56 0.92 -33.05
N ILE A 28 -39.26 2.23 -33.06
CA ILE A 28 -38.24 2.81 -32.19
C ILE A 28 -38.85 3.19 -30.83
N GLU A 29 -40.12 3.59 -30.78
CA GLU A 29 -40.80 3.89 -29.51
C GLU A 29 -41.10 2.64 -28.67
N ASN A 30 -41.53 1.53 -29.29
CA ASN A 30 -41.76 0.29 -28.55
C ASN A 30 -40.49 -0.33 -27.98
N ASN A 31 -39.36 -0.25 -28.70
CA ASN A 31 -38.06 -0.72 -28.19
C ASN A 31 -37.47 0.20 -27.10
N LYS A 32 -37.80 1.49 -27.10
CA LYS A 32 -37.40 2.42 -26.04
C LYS A 32 -38.28 2.26 -24.80
N ILE A 33 -39.57 1.97 -24.98
CA ILE A 33 -40.51 1.68 -23.88
C ILE A 33 -40.24 0.30 -23.25
N GLU A 34 -39.84 -0.70 -24.02
CA GLU A 34 -39.38 -1.99 -23.47
C GLU A 34 -38.03 -1.89 -22.75
N ARG A 35 -37.08 -1.07 -23.23
CA ARG A 35 -35.82 -0.81 -22.49
C ARG A 35 -36.02 0.00 -21.22
N ILE A 36 -37.01 0.89 -21.17
CA ILE A 36 -37.36 1.63 -19.95
C ILE A 36 -38.14 0.72 -18.98
N LYS A 37 -38.93 -0.26 -19.48
CA LYS A 37 -39.56 -1.30 -18.65
C LYS A 37 -38.61 -2.40 -18.17
N SER A 38 -37.48 -2.64 -18.84
CA SER A 38 -36.43 -3.55 -18.34
C SER A 38 -35.47 -2.86 -17.36
N LEU A 39 -35.55 -1.54 -17.21
CA LEU A 39 -34.85 -0.76 -16.17
C LEU A 39 -35.67 -0.58 -14.89
N SER A 40 -36.82 -1.27 -14.79
CA SER A 40 -37.50 -1.54 -13.53
C SER A 40 -37.32 -3.01 -13.15
N MET A 41 -36.06 -3.47 -13.06
CA MET A 41 -35.75 -4.60 -12.20
C MET A 41 -35.61 -4.08 -10.78
N ASP A 42 -36.66 -4.32 -10.00
CA ASP A 42 -36.64 -4.47 -8.54
C ASP A 42 -35.50 -3.75 -7.80
N SER A 43 -35.61 -2.43 -7.65
CA SER A 43 -35.07 -1.77 -6.46
C SER A 43 -36.02 -1.99 -5.28
N ASN A 44 -36.32 -3.26 -5.00
CA ASN A 44 -36.67 -3.70 -3.67
C ASN A 44 -35.35 -3.88 -2.89
N ASP A 45 -34.57 -2.80 -2.80
CA ASP A 45 -33.52 -2.70 -1.80
C ASP A 45 -34.22 -2.59 -0.44
N LYS A 46 -34.65 -3.75 0.06
CA LYS A 46 -34.94 -3.93 1.47
C LYS A 46 -33.72 -3.36 2.19
N LYS A 47 -33.91 -2.29 2.97
CA LYS A 47 -32.87 -1.74 3.84
C LYS A 47 -32.32 -2.90 4.66
N LYS A 48 -31.18 -3.44 4.23
CA LYS A 48 -30.56 -4.57 4.89
C LYS A 48 -30.20 -4.12 6.29
N THR A 49 -30.43 -4.99 7.24
CA THR A 49 -30.14 -4.71 8.64
C THR A 49 -28.61 -4.68 8.81
N TYR A 50 -28.09 -3.94 9.80
CA TYR A 50 -26.65 -3.90 10.10
C TYR A 50 -26.01 -5.30 10.17
N TYR A 51 -26.70 -6.25 10.82
CA TYR A 51 -26.25 -7.64 10.90
C TYR A 51 -26.18 -8.35 9.54
N GLU A 52 -27.08 -8.06 8.62
CA GLU A 52 -27.06 -8.65 7.27
C GLU A 52 -25.86 -8.11 6.47
N HIS A 53 -25.54 -6.82 6.61
CA HIS A 53 -24.34 -6.23 6.00
C HIS A 53 -23.04 -6.81 6.58
N VAL A 54 -22.96 -6.98 7.90
CA VAL A 54 -21.78 -7.57 8.55
C VAL A 54 -21.61 -9.05 8.17
N CYS A 55 -22.70 -9.82 8.15
CA CYS A 55 -22.69 -11.22 7.73
C CYS A 55 -22.31 -11.40 6.25
N GLU A 56 -22.61 -10.45 5.38
CA GLU A 56 -22.16 -10.44 3.99
C GLU A 56 -20.68 -10.03 3.83
N ALA A 57 -20.17 -9.16 4.71
CA ALA A 57 -18.79 -8.65 4.65
C ALA A 57 -17.75 -9.64 5.18
N ILE A 58 -18.06 -10.38 6.25
CA ILE A 58 -17.12 -11.34 6.88
C ILE A 58 -16.58 -12.38 5.88
N PRO A 59 -17.41 -13.03 5.04
CA PRO A 59 -16.92 -13.96 4.03
C PRO A 59 -15.96 -13.33 3.01
N LEU A 60 -16.09 -12.03 2.71
CA LEU A 60 -15.19 -11.33 1.79
C LEU A 60 -13.80 -11.16 2.40
N VAL A 61 -13.71 -10.83 3.69
CA VAL A 61 -12.45 -10.72 4.42
C VAL A 61 -11.73 -12.07 4.43
N PHE A 62 -12.42 -13.16 4.74
CA PHE A 62 -11.82 -14.50 4.74
C PHE A 62 -11.40 -14.98 3.33
N LYS A 63 -12.15 -14.61 2.28
CA LYS A 63 -11.74 -14.88 0.90
C LYS A 63 -10.46 -14.13 0.54
N ASN A 64 -10.38 -12.85 0.90
CA ASN A 64 -9.18 -12.04 0.68
C ASN A 64 -7.97 -12.59 1.46
N PHE A 65 -8.16 -12.94 2.74
CA PHE A 65 -7.15 -13.62 3.55
C PHE A 65 -6.68 -14.94 2.90
N LYS A 66 -7.60 -15.78 2.42
CA LYS A 66 -7.27 -17.04 1.75
C LYS A 66 -6.46 -16.81 0.46
N LEU A 67 -6.77 -15.76 -0.31
CA LEU A 67 -6.01 -15.39 -1.50
C LEU A 67 -4.56 -14.99 -1.12
N LYS A 68 -4.38 -14.11 -0.12
CA LYS A 68 -3.04 -13.73 0.36
C LYS A 68 -2.25 -14.91 0.96
N MET A 69 -2.96 -15.84 1.61
CA MET A 69 -2.37 -17.09 2.11
C MET A 69 -2.08 -18.11 1.00
N GLY A 70 -2.67 -18.00 -0.18
CA GLY A 70 -2.28 -18.77 -1.36
C GLY A 70 -1.10 -18.18 -2.11
N ASP A 71 -0.89 -16.87 -1.98
CA ASP A 71 0.09 -16.12 -2.75
C ASP A 71 1.54 -16.35 -2.30
N HIS A 72 2.49 -16.26 -3.23
CA HIS A 72 3.90 -16.46 -2.97
C HIS A 72 4.60 -15.10 -2.84
N LEU A 73 5.13 -14.75 -1.66
CA LEU A 73 5.89 -13.50 -1.42
C LEU A 73 5.14 -12.18 -1.73
N LEU A 74 3.83 -12.10 -1.47
CA LEU A 74 3.05 -10.85 -1.61
C LEU A 74 3.14 -10.33 -3.06
N LEU A 75 2.96 -11.21 -4.05
CA LEU A 75 3.00 -10.79 -5.45
C LEU A 75 1.69 -10.12 -5.88
N GLY A 76 0.56 -10.46 -5.27
CA GLY A 76 -0.76 -9.88 -5.53
C GLY A 76 -1.61 -10.73 -6.47
N GLY A 77 -2.04 -11.93 -6.04
CA GLY A 77 -3.00 -12.76 -6.80
C GLY A 77 -4.38 -12.11 -7.04
N GLU A 78 -4.65 -10.97 -6.41
CA GLU A 78 -5.87 -10.16 -6.56
C GLU A 78 -5.99 -9.50 -7.95
N HIS A 79 -4.90 -9.43 -8.71
CA HIS A 79 -4.91 -8.97 -10.10
C HIS A 79 -5.63 -9.95 -11.05
N GLU A 80 -5.50 -11.26 -10.83
CA GLU A 80 -6.10 -12.29 -11.70
C GLU A 80 -7.46 -12.80 -11.19
N HIS A 81 -7.69 -12.75 -9.87
CA HIS A 81 -8.88 -13.33 -9.26
C HIS A 81 -9.76 -12.28 -8.58
N LYS A 82 -11.01 -12.19 -9.03
CA LYS A 82 -12.04 -11.36 -8.38
C LYS A 82 -12.37 -11.90 -7.01
N VAL A 83 -12.35 -11.03 -6.00
CA VAL A 83 -12.76 -11.37 -4.62
C VAL A 83 -14.26 -11.72 -4.54
N SER A 84 -15.09 -11.10 -5.40
CA SER A 84 -16.54 -11.35 -5.46
C SER A 84 -17.11 -11.05 -6.87
N PRO A 85 -18.18 -11.76 -7.31
CA PRO A 85 -18.89 -11.42 -8.55
C PRO A 85 -19.48 -9.99 -8.47
N GLY A 86 -19.02 -9.11 -9.36
CA GLY A 86 -19.41 -7.69 -9.40
C GLY A 86 -18.23 -6.72 -9.24
N TYR A 87 -17.09 -7.17 -8.68
CA TYR A 87 -15.88 -6.36 -8.58
C TYR A 87 -15.08 -6.40 -9.89
N ASN A 88 -14.44 -5.28 -10.23
CA ASN A 88 -13.50 -5.19 -11.35
C ASN A 88 -12.09 -5.51 -10.83
N SER A 89 -11.33 -6.30 -11.59
CA SER A 89 -9.90 -6.44 -11.34
C SER A 89 -9.20 -5.12 -11.70
N PRO A 90 -8.14 -4.71 -10.97
CA PRO A 90 -7.42 -3.45 -11.23
C PRO A 90 -6.89 -3.32 -12.68
N LEU A 91 -6.68 -4.46 -13.34
CA LEU A 91 -6.17 -4.57 -14.73
C LEU A 91 -7.09 -3.99 -15.81
N LYS A 92 -8.31 -3.52 -15.48
CA LYS A 92 -9.24 -2.95 -16.48
C LYS A 92 -9.19 -1.43 -16.65
N CYS A 93 -8.24 -0.73 -16.04
CA CYS A 93 -7.98 0.68 -16.37
C CYS A 93 -6.93 0.75 -17.50
N ASN A 94 -7.23 1.52 -18.54
CA ASN A 94 -6.49 1.57 -19.81
C ASN A 94 -4.97 1.70 -19.61
N LEU A 95 -4.21 0.90 -20.37
CA LEU A 95 -2.74 0.91 -20.43
C LEU A 95 -2.17 2.18 -21.12
N ASP A 96 -3.04 3.00 -21.72
CA ASP A 96 -2.67 4.09 -22.63
C ASP A 96 -2.77 5.50 -22.02
N ASP A 97 -3.13 5.63 -20.74
CA ASP A 97 -3.15 6.94 -20.08
C ASP A 97 -1.72 7.35 -19.69
N GLU A 98 -1.23 8.48 -20.22
CA GLU A 98 0.05 9.07 -19.84
C GLU A 98 0.04 9.42 -18.34
N ILE A 99 0.72 8.59 -17.53
CA ILE A 99 0.88 8.79 -16.08
C ILE A 99 1.81 9.99 -15.85
N SER A 100 1.33 10.96 -15.06
CA SER A 100 2.11 12.15 -14.70
C SER A 100 3.32 11.83 -13.79
N SER A 101 4.34 12.68 -13.78
CA SER A 101 5.54 12.47 -12.92
C SER A 101 5.19 12.43 -11.42
N GLU A 102 4.24 13.24 -10.97
CA GLU A 102 3.78 13.18 -9.58
C GLU A 102 3.04 11.87 -9.27
N GLU A 103 2.21 11.36 -10.19
CA GLU A 103 1.57 10.05 -10.03
C GLU A 103 2.59 8.90 -10.02
N LYS A 104 3.63 8.97 -10.86
CA LYS A 104 4.76 8.01 -10.81
C LYS A 104 5.45 8.03 -9.45
N LYS A 105 5.74 9.23 -8.93
CA LYS A 105 6.36 9.42 -7.62
C LYS A 105 5.49 8.86 -6.50
N GLU A 106 4.18 9.12 -6.52
CA GLU A 106 3.24 8.56 -5.55
C GLU A 106 3.20 7.03 -5.62
N ILE A 107 3.20 6.45 -6.82
CA ILE A 107 3.25 4.98 -6.98
C ILE A 107 4.56 4.41 -6.43
N VAL A 108 5.71 5.06 -6.69
CA VAL A 108 7.00 4.63 -6.16
C VAL A 108 7.01 4.67 -4.63
N LYS A 109 6.54 5.77 -4.02
CA LYS A 109 6.45 5.92 -2.56
C LYS A 109 5.45 4.94 -1.93
N ALA A 110 4.34 4.64 -2.60
CA ALA A 110 3.32 3.73 -2.09
C ALA A 110 3.72 2.24 -2.21
N THR A 111 4.86 1.93 -2.83
CA THR A 111 5.29 0.56 -3.08
C THR A 111 6.16 0.03 -1.94
N PRO A 112 5.68 -0.90 -1.10
CA PRO A 112 6.44 -1.44 0.04
C PRO A 112 7.63 -2.30 -0.38
N SER A 113 7.72 -2.69 -1.66
CA SER A 113 8.86 -3.40 -2.22
C SER A 113 9.99 -2.47 -2.68
N PHE A 114 9.82 -1.16 -2.53
CA PHE A 114 10.84 -0.16 -2.75
C PHE A 114 11.05 0.62 -1.46
N GLY A 115 11.98 0.16 -0.64
CA GLY A 115 12.37 0.78 0.63
C GLY A 115 13.84 1.22 0.64
N MET A 116 14.39 1.40 1.83
CA MET A 116 15.79 1.81 2.04
C MET A 116 16.82 0.91 1.33
N PHE A 117 16.63 -0.42 1.28
CA PHE A 117 17.60 -1.32 0.64
C PHE A 117 17.53 -1.23 -0.89
N SER A 118 16.33 -1.14 -1.46
CA SER A 118 16.16 -0.96 -2.89
C SER A 118 16.62 0.43 -3.34
N LEU A 119 16.40 1.46 -2.53
CA LEU A 119 16.91 2.80 -2.76
C LEU A 119 18.45 2.83 -2.77
N PHE A 120 19.10 2.19 -1.79
CA PHE A 120 20.56 2.10 -1.78
C PHE A 120 21.10 1.32 -2.99
N LYS A 121 20.49 0.18 -3.34
CA LYS A 121 20.83 -0.58 -4.54
C LYS A 121 20.66 0.24 -5.81
N TYR A 122 19.63 1.09 -5.87
CA TYR A 122 19.43 2.03 -6.96
C TYR A 122 20.59 3.04 -7.04
N HIS A 123 21.01 3.62 -5.92
CA HIS A 123 22.16 4.52 -5.89
C HIS A 123 23.43 3.87 -6.44
N VAL A 124 23.72 2.63 -6.02
CA VAL A 124 24.91 1.88 -6.47
C VAL A 124 24.87 1.58 -7.96
N LYS A 125 23.70 1.18 -8.50
CA LYS A 125 23.61 0.70 -9.90
C LYS A 125 23.32 1.78 -10.93
N ARG A 126 22.53 2.79 -10.58
CA ARG A 126 22.00 3.80 -11.51
C ARG A 126 22.07 5.23 -10.99
N GLY A 127 22.20 5.44 -9.68
CA GLY A 127 22.23 6.78 -9.08
C GLY A 127 23.28 7.71 -9.70
N TYR A 128 24.45 7.18 -10.08
CA TYR A 128 25.51 7.98 -10.72
C TYR A 128 25.23 8.37 -12.19
N LEU A 129 24.27 7.72 -12.85
CA LEU A 129 23.90 7.93 -14.26
C LEU A 129 22.77 8.94 -14.43
N ASN A 130 22.29 9.55 -13.36
CA ASN A 130 21.06 10.34 -13.39
C ASN A 130 21.25 11.57 -14.29
N LYS A 131 20.73 11.48 -15.52
CA LYS A 131 20.89 12.51 -16.57
C LYS A 131 20.25 13.84 -16.16
N GLU A 132 19.30 13.80 -15.23
CA GLU A 132 18.62 14.95 -14.62
C GLU A 132 19.57 15.89 -13.84
N LEU A 133 20.59 15.34 -13.16
CA LEU A 133 21.63 16.14 -12.50
C LEU A 133 22.48 16.92 -13.50
N LYS A 134 22.70 16.34 -14.68
CA LYS A 134 23.40 17.02 -15.79
C LYS A 134 22.53 18.08 -16.47
N LYS A 135 21.20 17.92 -16.48
CA LYS A 135 20.26 18.89 -17.09
C LYS A 135 20.06 20.13 -16.23
N THR A 136 20.02 19.99 -14.90
CA THR A 136 19.63 21.08 -13.99
C THR A 136 20.83 21.89 -13.46
N ASN A 137 22.07 21.48 -13.76
CA ASN A 137 23.32 22.11 -13.28
C ASN A 137 23.35 22.36 -11.75
N LYS A 138 22.61 21.54 -10.99
CA LYS A 138 22.54 21.59 -9.53
C LYS A 138 23.12 20.30 -8.97
N ILE A 139 24.07 20.44 -8.05
CA ILE A 139 24.66 19.31 -7.34
C ILE A 139 23.95 19.20 -5.99
N PHE A 140 23.15 18.15 -5.83
CA PHE A 140 22.54 17.83 -4.54
C PHE A 140 23.50 16.99 -3.71
N CYS A 141 24.02 17.57 -2.61
CA CYS A 141 24.88 16.87 -1.66
C CYS A 141 24.20 15.62 -1.08
N SER A 142 22.89 15.66 -0.87
CA SER A 142 22.10 14.53 -0.37
C SER A 142 22.28 13.29 -1.24
N HIS A 143 22.29 13.41 -2.57
CA HIS A 143 22.48 12.28 -3.46
C HIS A 143 23.88 11.67 -3.40
N ILE A 144 24.90 12.53 -3.40
CA ILE A 144 26.31 12.12 -3.36
C ILE A 144 26.61 11.46 -2.01
N PHE A 145 26.21 12.09 -0.91
CA PHE A 145 26.41 11.54 0.43
C PHE A 145 25.54 10.32 0.70
N SER A 146 24.34 10.24 0.10
CA SER A 146 23.50 9.04 0.18
C SER A 146 24.20 7.81 -0.38
N LEU A 147 24.92 7.96 -1.48
CA LEU A 147 25.77 6.88 -2.02
C LEU A 147 27.03 6.64 -1.17
N ILE A 148 27.79 7.69 -0.84
CA ILE A 148 29.09 7.57 -0.16
C ILE A 148 28.95 6.98 1.24
N PHE A 149 27.98 7.46 2.01
CA PHE A 149 27.75 7.03 3.38
C PHE A 149 26.69 5.94 3.50
N ALA A 150 26.11 5.48 2.40
CA ALA A 150 24.99 4.54 2.40
C ALA A 150 23.85 5.01 3.32
N LEU A 151 23.43 6.27 3.18
CA LEU A 151 22.44 6.90 4.08
C LEU A 151 21.16 6.07 4.28
N PRO A 152 20.54 5.44 3.26
CA PRO A 152 19.36 4.61 3.48
C PRO A 152 19.64 3.43 4.45
N VAL A 153 20.83 2.84 4.37
CA VAL A 153 21.24 1.74 5.26
C VAL A 153 21.54 2.28 6.67
N LEU A 154 22.16 3.45 6.79
CA LEU A 154 22.39 4.09 8.09
C LEU A 154 21.08 4.46 8.79
N ILE A 155 20.10 4.95 8.04
CA ILE A 155 18.75 5.25 8.51
C ILE A 155 18.09 3.98 9.05
N PHE A 156 18.11 2.88 8.28
CA PHE A 156 17.64 1.58 8.73
C PHE A 156 18.33 1.12 10.03
N ILE A 157 19.67 1.21 10.10
CA ILE A 157 20.42 0.82 11.31
C ILE A 157 20.03 1.71 12.50
N GLY A 158 19.92 3.03 12.30
CA GLY A 158 19.52 3.96 13.35
C GLY A 158 18.12 3.68 13.90
N GLN A 159 17.17 3.41 13.00
CA GLN A 159 15.79 3.05 13.35
C GLN A 159 15.75 1.80 14.25
N TRP A 160 16.48 0.74 13.90
CA TRP A 160 16.57 -0.49 14.70
C TRP A 160 17.34 -0.31 16.01
N LEU A 161 18.43 0.46 16.02
CA LEU A 161 19.19 0.72 17.25
C LEU A 161 18.34 1.47 18.29
N LEU A 162 17.58 2.48 17.86
CA LEU A 162 16.68 3.22 18.73
C LEU A 162 15.54 2.33 19.25
N TYR A 163 14.92 1.53 18.38
CA TYR A 163 13.90 0.55 18.78
C TYR A 163 14.42 -0.41 19.86
N ILE A 164 15.57 -1.04 19.61
CA ILE A 164 16.18 -2.00 20.54
C ILE A 164 16.57 -1.31 21.86
N ALA A 165 17.13 -0.10 21.80
CA ALA A 165 17.52 0.66 22.98
C ALA A 165 16.32 0.96 23.89
N LEU A 166 15.19 1.40 23.32
CA LEU A 166 13.95 1.64 24.07
C LEU A 166 13.44 0.36 24.73
N ILE A 167 13.37 -0.74 23.99
CA ILE A 167 12.89 -2.02 24.52
C ILE A 167 13.78 -2.55 25.64
N ILE A 168 15.10 -2.50 25.46
CA ILE A 168 16.05 -2.95 26.50
C ILE A 168 15.91 -2.09 27.75
N ASN A 169 15.80 -0.77 27.60
CA ASN A 169 15.66 0.14 28.74
C ASN A 169 14.39 -0.16 29.56
N GLU A 170 13.25 -0.28 28.89
CA GLU A 170 11.97 -0.53 29.56
C GLU A 170 11.92 -1.93 30.17
N ASN A 171 12.45 -2.94 29.48
CA ASN A 171 12.48 -4.30 30.00
C ASN A 171 13.40 -4.45 31.23
N ASN A 172 14.50 -3.69 31.31
CA ASN A 172 15.40 -3.72 32.47
C ASN A 172 14.83 -3.01 33.71
N LYS A 173 13.87 -2.09 33.52
CA LYS A 173 13.16 -1.40 34.61
C LYS A 173 11.93 -2.17 35.10
N PHE A 174 11.56 -3.24 34.41
CA PHE A 174 10.35 -3.98 34.72
C PHE A 174 10.53 -4.92 35.93
N ASP A 175 9.76 -4.71 36.99
CA ASP A 175 9.84 -5.45 38.24
C ASP A 175 9.14 -6.84 38.22
N GLY A 176 8.76 -7.35 37.05
CA GLY A 176 8.37 -8.75 36.85
C GLY A 176 6.90 -9.13 37.09
N GLU A 177 6.05 -8.22 37.59
CA GLU A 177 4.63 -8.50 37.84
C GLU A 177 3.75 -8.16 36.62
N ILE A 178 3.33 -9.18 35.85
CA ILE A 178 2.60 -9.02 34.57
C ILE A 178 1.07 -8.83 34.75
N CYS A 179 0.53 -8.84 35.98
CA CYS A 179 -0.90 -8.55 36.21
C CYS A 179 -1.16 -8.27 37.70
N SER A 180 -0.64 -7.17 38.24
CA SER A 180 -0.82 -6.82 39.65
C SER A 180 -2.09 -6.01 39.94
N ALA A 181 -2.75 -5.49 38.89
CA ALA A 181 -3.97 -4.67 38.95
C ALA A 181 -3.83 -3.38 39.80
N ASN A 182 -2.58 -3.02 40.14
CA ASN A 182 -2.25 -1.94 41.06
C ASN A 182 -2.17 -0.56 40.38
N GLY A 183 -2.31 -0.51 39.05
CA GLY A 183 -2.25 0.72 38.27
C GLY A 183 -3.35 1.72 38.65
N SER A 184 -2.97 2.99 38.62
CA SER A 184 -3.90 4.11 38.77
C SER A 184 -4.97 4.12 37.67
N ILE A 185 -6.09 4.79 37.91
CA ILE A 185 -7.18 4.89 36.93
C ILE A 185 -6.69 5.57 35.65
N GLU A 186 -5.82 6.56 35.79
CA GLU A 186 -5.19 7.28 34.69
C GLU A 186 -4.37 6.34 33.80
N ASN A 187 -3.57 5.46 34.40
CA ASN A 187 -2.77 4.47 33.69
C ASN A 187 -3.65 3.45 32.95
N LYS A 188 -4.76 3.03 33.58
CA LYS A 188 -5.76 2.13 33.00
C LYS A 188 -6.48 2.76 31.80
N ILE A 189 -6.83 4.03 31.90
CA ILE A 189 -7.42 4.79 30.78
C ILE A 189 -6.42 4.93 29.64
N MET A 190 -5.14 5.21 29.95
CA MET A 190 -4.10 5.41 28.95
C MET A 190 -3.91 4.17 28.06
N ILE A 191 -3.75 2.99 28.68
CA ILE A 191 -3.59 1.75 27.92
C ILE A 191 -4.85 1.40 27.12
N SER A 192 -6.03 1.63 27.66
CA SER A 192 -7.28 1.41 26.92
C SER A 192 -7.36 2.32 25.69
N GLY A 193 -7.04 3.62 25.85
CA GLY A 193 -7.04 4.60 24.78
C GLY A 193 -6.07 4.26 23.65
N ILE A 194 -4.82 3.92 24.00
CA ILE A 194 -3.81 3.51 23.01
C ILE A 194 -4.25 2.22 22.29
N SER A 195 -4.79 1.24 23.03
CA SER A 195 -5.26 -0.01 22.45
C SER A 195 -6.42 0.21 21.47
N ILE A 196 -7.34 1.14 21.74
CA ILE A 196 -8.42 1.52 20.80
C ILE A 196 -7.85 2.15 19.53
N ILE A 197 -6.89 3.07 19.65
CA ILE A 197 -6.25 3.70 18.48
C ILE A 197 -5.54 2.65 17.63
N TYR A 198 -4.81 1.73 18.27
CA TYR A 198 -4.09 0.66 17.57
C TYR A 198 -5.02 -0.40 16.99
N PHE A 199 -6.15 -0.66 17.65
CA PHE A 199 -7.21 -1.47 17.07
C PHE A 199 -7.74 -0.87 15.77
N ALA A 200 -8.05 0.43 15.75
CA ALA A 200 -8.46 1.11 14.52
C ALA A 200 -7.36 1.10 13.45
N ARG A 201 -6.11 1.43 13.83
CA ARG A 201 -4.96 1.45 12.90
C ARG A 201 -4.61 0.09 12.32
N SER A 202 -4.83 -1.01 13.06
CA SER A 202 -4.49 -2.36 12.61
C SER A 202 -5.20 -2.77 11.31
N PHE A 203 -6.44 -2.30 11.09
CA PHE A 203 -7.17 -2.54 9.83
C PHE A 203 -6.52 -1.82 8.65
N PHE A 204 -5.99 -0.60 8.86
CA PHE A 204 -5.29 0.12 7.81
C PHE A 204 -3.97 -0.53 7.41
N ILE A 205 -3.32 -1.29 8.30
CA ILE A 205 -2.15 -2.10 7.93
C ILE A 205 -2.56 -3.18 6.92
N TRP A 206 -3.70 -3.84 7.15
CA TRP A 206 -4.25 -4.83 6.22
C TRP A 206 -4.65 -4.21 4.87
N ASP A 207 -5.28 -3.03 4.91
CA ASP A 207 -5.63 -2.30 3.71
C ASP A 207 -4.39 -1.82 2.94
N ASN A 208 -3.33 -1.40 3.64
CA ASN A 208 -2.07 -1.01 3.01
C ASN A 208 -1.41 -2.19 2.26
N ILE A 209 -1.44 -3.39 2.85
CA ILE A 209 -1.04 -4.62 2.14
C ILE A 209 -1.93 -4.83 0.91
N THR A 210 -3.23 -4.61 1.02
CA THR A 210 -4.15 -4.82 -0.12
C THR A 210 -3.93 -3.81 -1.24
N ASN A 211 -3.78 -2.54 -0.90
CA ASN A 211 -3.56 -1.46 -1.86
C ASN A 211 -2.19 -1.58 -2.54
N SER A 212 -1.14 -1.90 -1.80
CA SER A 212 0.20 -2.13 -2.37
C SER A 212 0.24 -3.29 -3.35
N LEU A 213 -0.55 -4.34 -3.09
CA LEU A 213 -0.74 -5.48 -4.00
C LEU A 213 -1.64 -5.18 -5.20
N SER A 214 -2.30 -4.01 -5.24
CA SER A 214 -3.18 -3.60 -6.33
C SER A 214 -2.52 -2.61 -7.30
N LEU A 215 -1.28 -2.20 -7.02
CA LEU A 215 -0.55 -1.21 -7.82
C LEU A 215 -0.31 -1.70 -9.25
N LYS A 216 -0.39 -0.77 -10.22
CA LYS A 216 -0.21 -1.07 -11.66
C LYS A 216 1.17 -1.65 -11.98
N LYS A 217 2.21 -1.13 -11.32
CA LYS A 217 3.58 -1.62 -11.41
C LYS A 217 4.17 -1.73 -10.01
N MET A 218 5.09 -2.67 -9.83
CA MET A 218 5.77 -2.91 -8.57
C MET A 218 7.26 -3.17 -8.80
N ASN A 219 8.08 -3.05 -7.76
CA ASN A 219 9.48 -3.43 -7.84
C ASN A 219 9.63 -4.93 -8.12
N ARG A 220 10.74 -5.32 -8.74
CA ARG A 220 10.99 -6.71 -9.11
C ARG A 220 11.22 -7.54 -7.84
N VAL A 221 10.24 -8.37 -7.49
CA VAL A 221 10.27 -9.28 -6.34
C VAL A 221 11.26 -10.42 -6.56
N ASN A 222 11.75 -10.57 -7.80
CA ASN A 222 12.90 -11.41 -8.08
C ASN A 222 14.18 -10.95 -7.35
N SER A 223 14.22 -9.76 -6.74
CA SER A 223 15.39 -9.22 -6.08
C SER A 223 15.28 -9.25 -4.56
N ILE A 224 16.34 -9.74 -3.90
CA ILE A 224 16.40 -9.91 -2.44
C ILE A 224 16.13 -8.60 -1.71
N THR A 225 16.63 -7.46 -2.22
CA THR A 225 16.40 -6.14 -1.62
C THR A 225 14.91 -5.78 -1.57
N ALA A 226 14.16 -6.05 -2.64
CA ALA A 226 12.73 -5.75 -2.70
C ALA A 226 11.95 -6.57 -1.67
N ILE A 227 12.31 -7.85 -1.51
CA ILE A 227 11.68 -8.71 -0.50
C ILE A 227 12.02 -8.24 0.92
N MET A 228 13.27 -7.84 1.16
CA MET A 228 13.68 -7.29 2.46
C MET A 228 12.95 -6.00 2.80
N ASP A 229 12.79 -5.08 1.85
CA ASP A 229 12.03 -3.85 2.05
C ASP A 229 10.57 -4.14 2.40
N THR A 230 9.93 -5.06 1.66
CA THR A 230 8.54 -5.46 1.97
C THR A 230 8.40 -6.08 3.34
N PHE A 231 9.36 -6.92 3.73
CA PHE A 231 9.34 -7.50 5.07
C PHE A 231 9.58 -6.43 6.14
N GLN A 232 10.50 -5.49 5.92
CA GLN A 232 10.79 -4.39 6.83
C GLN A 232 9.55 -3.52 7.04
N GLU A 233 8.93 -3.00 5.98
CA GLU A 233 7.76 -2.10 6.06
C GLU A 233 6.65 -2.66 6.94
N PHE A 234 6.23 -3.91 6.67
CA PHE A 234 5.11 -4.53 7.37
C PHE A 234 5.50 -5.12 8.73
N SER A 235 6.67 -5.76 8.85
CA SER A 235 7.07 -6.39 10.12
C SER A 235 7.47 -5.35 11.16
N PHE A 236 8.17 -4.29 10.73
CA PHE A 236 8.61 -3.25 11.63
C PHE A 236 7.41 -2.50 12.23
N SER A 237 6.40 -2.19 11.42
CA SER A 237 5.13 -1.62 11.91
C SER A 237 4.48 -2.47 13.00
N LEU A 238 4.41 -3.79 12.82
CA LEU A 238 3.88 -4.70 13.85
C LEU A 238 4.75 -4.72 15.11
N PHE A 239 6.08 -4.76 14.95
CA PHE A 239 7.00 -4.77 16.09
C PHE A 239 6.93 -3.50 16.91
N VAL A 240 6.80 -2.34 16.27
CA VAL A 240 6.67 -1.06 16.96
C VAL A 240 5.34 -0.95 17.69
N TYR A 241 4.21 -1.31 17.06
CA TYR A 241 2.93 -1.27 17.76
C TYR A 241 2.84 -2.28 18.91
N GLY A 242 3.36 -3.50 18.71
CA GLY A 242 3.43 -4.51 19.76
C GLY A 242 4.31 -4.07 20.93
N ALA A 243 5.49 -3.53 20.62
CA ALA A 243 6.41 -2.95 21.59
C ALA A 243 5.78 -1.79 22.36
N ASN A 244 5.10 -0.87 21.68
CA ASN A 244 4.53 0.28 22.35
C ASN A 244 3.38 -0.11 23.29
N MET A 245 2.54 -1.07 22.89
CA MET A 245 1.53 -1.63 23.80
C MET A 245 2.18 -2.28 25.02
N TRP A 246 3.27 -3.02 24.83
CA TRP A 246 4.02 -3.61 25.93
C TRP A 246 4.60 -2.55 26.86
N ILE A 247 5.27 -1.52 26.33
CA ILE A 247 5.86 -0.43 27.12
C ILE A 247 4.79 0.29 27.94
N VAL A 248 3.67 0.68 27.31
CA VAL A 248 2.56 1.34 28.01
C VAL A 248 1.95 0.42 29.07
N PHE A 249 1.95 -0.90 28.83
CA PHE A 249 1.50 -1.89 29.80
C PHE A 249 2.41 -2.02 31.01
N ILE A 250 3.72 -1.81 30.89
CA ILE A 250 4.67 -1.95 32.02
C ILE A 250 4.98 -0.63 32.73
N GLU A 251 5.10 0.48 32.01
CA GLU A 251 5.50 1.79 32.56
C GLU A 251 4.41 2.36 33.46
N GLN A 252 4.73 2.94 34.61
CA GLN A 252 3.74 3.54 35.52
C GLN A 252 3.66 5.05 35.41
N ASP A 253 4.71 5.70 34.88
CA ASP A 253 4.71 7.13 34.68
C ASP A 253 4.04 7.51 33.35
N ILE A 254 2.98 8.32 33.42
CA ILE A 254 2.19 8.75 32.25
C ILE A 254 3.04 9.56 31.26
N GLN A 255 3.98 10.38 31.74
CA GLN A 255 4.84 11.17 30.85
C GLN A 255 5.75 10.26 30.04
N ASN A 256 6.34 9.24 30.68
CA ASN A 256 7.15 8.24 30.00
C ASN A 256 6.30 7.41 29.02
N MET A 257 5.08 7.00 29.38
CA MET A 257 4.18 6.30 28.44
C MET A 257 3.95 7.10 27.15
N ILE A 258 3.67 8.40 27.29
CA ILE A 258 3.40 9.29 26.15
C ILE A 258 4.68 9.51 25.34
N LEU A 259 5.81 9.79 26.00
CA LEU A 259 7.08 10.04 25.33
C LEU A 259 7.56 8.80 24.56
N ASN A 260 7.45 7.61 25.17
CA ASN A 260 7.78 6.35 24.52
C ASN A 260 6.84 6.07 23.34
N SER A 261 5.55 6.37 23.47
CA SER A 261 4.59 6.24 22.36
C SER A 261 4.91 7.17 21.19
N LEU A 262 5.29 8.42 21.48
CA LEU A 262 5.69 9.40 20.46
C LEU A 262 7.02 9.00 19.81
N ALA A 263 7.98 8.51 20.58
CA ALA A 263 9.24 7.99 20.05
C ALA A 263 9.01 6.80 19.12
N MET A 264 8.10 5.89 19.48
CA MET A 264 7.72 4.76 18.63
C MET A 264 7.04 5.22 17.33
N GLU A 265 6.15 6.21 17.37
CA GLU A 265 5.56 6.77 16.15
C GLU A 265 6.60 7.46 15.26
N PHE A 266 7.54 8.20 15.85
CA PHE A 266 8.69 8.76 15.12
C PHE A 266 9.51 7.67 14.42
N LEU A 267 9.78 6.54 15.09
CA LEU A 267 10.51 5.42 14.48
C LEU A 267 9.79 4.80 13.28
N MET A 268 8.46 4.76 13.29
CA MET A 268 7.69 4.20 12.17
C MET A 268 7.69 5.09 10.91
N VAL A 269 7.91 6.39 11.06
CA VAL A 269 7.81 7.35 9.95
C VAL A 269 9.18 7.70 9.36
N LEU A 270 10.27 7.40 10.07
CA LEU A 270 11.61 7.88 9.78
C LEU A 270 12.15 7.46 8.39
N ASP A 271 11.97 6.20 8.00
CA ASP A 271 12.36 5.69 6.68
C ASP A 271 11.51 6.32 5.56
N ASN A 272 10.19 6.35 5.75
CA ASN A 272 9.24 6.96 4.82
C ASN A 272 9.51 8.46 4.60
N GLU A 273 9.83 9.20 5.68
CA GLU A 273 10.20 10.62 5.61
C GLU A 273 11.50 10.83 4.84
N PHE A 274 12.50 9.96 5.04
CA PHE A 274 13.75 10.02 4.28
C PHE A 274 13.50 9.84 2.77
N GLU A 275 12.67 8.87 2.39
CA GLU A 275 12.28 8.65 0.99
C GLU A 275 11.54 9.83 0.40
N GLU A 276 10.58 10.39 1.14
CA GLU A 276 9.82 11.56 0.73
C GLU A 276 10.73 12.76 0.45
N LEU A 277 11.63 13.08 1.39
CA LEU A 277 12.60 14.15 1.22
C LEU A 277 13.53 13.88 0.03
N TYR A 278 14.00 12.65 -0.13
CA TYR A 278 14.86 12.27 -1.24
C TYR A 278 14.18 12.53 -2.60
N PHE A 279 12.93 12.08 -2.76
CA PHE A 279 12.18 12.29 -4.01
C PHE A 279 11.67 13.72 -4.19
N GLN A 280 11.51 14.49 -3.13
CA GLN A 280 11.20 15.92 -3.22
C GLN A 280 12.35 16.71 -3.84
N TYR A 281 13.60 16.39 -3.47
CA TYR A 281 14.78 17.05 -4.04
C TYR A 281 15.21 16.47 -5.39
N LEU A 282 14.90 15.19 -5.66
CA LEU A 282 15.27 14.48 -6.89
C LEU A 282 14.05 13.80 -7.55
N PRO A 283 13.06 14.58 -8.04
CA PRO A 283 11.85 14.00 -8.62
C PRO A 283 12.13 13.08 -9.81
N GLY A 284 13.10 13.42 -10.67
CA GLY A 284 13.47 12.59 -11.81
C GLY A 284 14.10 11.24 -11.44
N ALA A 285 14.52 11.04 -10.19
CA ALA A 285 14.90 9.70 -9.72
C ALA A 285 13.67 8.79 -9.59
N ALA A 286 12.53 9.32 -9.13
CA ALA A 286 11.29 8.55 -9.03
C ALA A 286 10.79 8.12 -10.42
N ASP A 287 10.89 9.01 -11.42
CA ASP A 287 10.57 8.69 -12.81
C ASP A 287 11.47 7.57 -13.36
N ASP A 288 12.80 7.65 -13.16
CA ASP A 288 13.73 6.61 -13.63
C ASP A 288 13.44 5.25 -12.97
N ILE A 289 13.13 5.25 -11.66
CA ILE A 289 12.76 4.04 -10.92
C ILE A 289 11.47 3.44 -11.49
N TYR A 290 10.43 4.25 -11.66
CA TYR A 290 9.14 3.81 -12.19
C TYR A 290 9.24 3.25 -13.61
N ASP A 291 10.02 3.91 -14.48
CA ASP A 291 10.11 3.53 -15.88
C ASP A 291 11.05 2.35 -16.13
N ASN A 292 12.14 2.22 -15.33
CA ASN A 292 13.19 1.25 -15.62
C ASN A 292 13.29 0.09 -14.62
N ILE A 293 12.82 0.26 -13.39
CA ILE A 293 12.95 -0.75 -12.33
C ILE A 293 11.62 -1.45 -12.13
N PHE A 294 10.54 -0.67 -12.02
CA PHE A 294 9.21 -1.20 -11.78
C PHE A 294 8.69 -1.92 -13.02
N VAL A 295 8.05 -3.06 -12.79
CA VAL A 295 7.52 -3.94 -13.83
C VAL A 295 6.04 -4.22 -13.55
N SER A 296 5.32 -4.63 -14.60
CA SER A 296 3.94 -5.09 -14.45
C SER A 296 3.89 -6.41 -13.68
N TYR A 297 2.72 -6.73 -13.11
CA TYR A 297 2.52 -7.97 -12.35
C TYR A 297 2.90 -9.24 -13.14
N HIS A 298 2.36 -9.40 -14.36
CA HIS A 298 2.64 -10.58 -15.19
C HIS A 298 4.13 -10.71 -15.54
N GLU A 299 4.79 -9.59 -15.84
CA GLU A 299 6.23 -9.58 -16.08
C GLU A 299 7.01 -9.99 -14.81
N ASN A 300 6.57 -9.57 -13.63
CA ASN A 300 7.22 -9.93 -12.36
C ASN A 300 7.14 -11.44 -12.09
N ILE A 301 5.98 -12.06 -12.33
CA ILE A 301 5.81 -13.52 -12.22
C ILE A 301 6.76 -14.25 -13.18
N GLU A 302 6.76 -13.85 -14.45
CA GLU A 302 7.59 -14.50 -15.45
C GLU A 302 9.09 -14.40 -15.10
N LEU A 303 9.53 -13.23 -14.62
CA LEU A 303 10.89 -13.00 -14.14
C LEU A 303 11.22 -13.82 -12.89
N LEU A 304 10.26 -14.01 -11.99
CA LEU A 304 10.43 -14.83 -10.78
C LEU A 304 10.58 -16.30 -11.13
N GLU A 305 9.70 -16.85 -11.97
CA GLU A 305 9.77 -18.24 -12.42
C GLU A 305 11.08 -18.53 -13.16
N LYS A 306 11.51 -17.63 -14.06
CA LYS A 306 12.80 -17.72 -14.75
C LYS A 306 13.96 -17.75 -13.75
N ARG A 307 13.90 -16.92 -12.70
CA ARG A 307 14.96 -16.87 -11.68
C ARG A 307 14.98 -18.13 -10.82
N GLN A 308 13.82 -18.63 -10.38
CA GLN A 308 13.72 -19.87 -9.60
C GLN A 308 14.26 -21.07 -10.37
N LYS A 309 14.00 -21.15 -11.68
CA LYS A 309 14.54 -22.21 -12.55
C LYS A 309 16.06 -22.11 -12.74
N LYS A 310 16.61 -20.90 -12.79
CA LYS A 310 18.03 -20.64 -13.07
C LYS A 310 18.93 -20.70 -11.84
N ASP A 311 18.45 -20.21 -10.70
CA ASP A 311 19.27 -19.97 -9.51
C ASP A 311 18.77 -20.80 -8.32
N LYS A 312 19.52 -21.87 -8.02
CA LYS A 312 19.23 -22.76 -6.88
C LYS A 312 19.34 -22.05 -5.53
N CYS A 313 20.23 -21.06 -5.40
CA CYS A 313 20.39 -20.29 -4.16
C CYS A 313 19.15 -19.44 -3.91
N PHE A 314 18.66 -18.76 -4.95
CA PHE A 314 17.41 -18.02 -4.88
C PHE A 314 16.21 -18.93 -4.57
N ASN A 315 16.17 -20.14 -5.13
CA ASN A 315 15.11 -21.10 -4.83
C ASN A 315 15.13 -21.54 -3.35
N CYS A 316 16.32 -21.81 -2.80
CA CYS A 316 16.49 -22.12 -1.37
C CYS A 316 16.05 -20.93 -0.49
N PHE A 317 16.51 -19.72 -0.82
CA PHE A 317 16.15 -18.49 -0.12
C PHE A 317 14.64 -18.22 -0.15
N SER A 318 14.01 -18.38 -1.32
CA SER A 318 12.57 -18.28 -1.53
C SER A 318 11.79 -19.27 -0.66
N CYS A 319 12.30 -20.50 -0.52
CA CYS A 319 11.71 -21.52 0.34
C CYS A 319 11.82 -21.15 1.83
N VAL A 320 12.98 -20.64 2.26
CA VAL A 320 13.18 -20.16 3.64
C VAL A 320 12.25 -18.98 3.95
N LEU A 321 12.07 -18.06 3.01
CA LEU A 321 11.22 -16.89 3.18
C LEU A 321 9.71 -17.18 3.17
N PHE A 322 9.30 -18.33 2.65
CA PHE A 322 7.89 -18.71 2.62
C PHE A 322 7.29 -18.72 4.04
N VAL A 323 8.00 -19.28 5.01
CA VAL A 323 7.51 -19.41 6.39
C VAL A 323 7.37 -18.05 7.09
N PRO A 324 8.42 -17.20 7.18
CA PRO A 324 8.32 -15.86 7.76
C PRO A 324 7.22 -15.01 7.12
N TYR A 325 7.06 -15.12 5.80
CA TYR A 325 6.05 -14.38 5.08
C TYR A 325 4.60 -14.82 5.44
N LYS A 326 4.34 -16.12 5.54
CA LYS A 326 3.03 -16.61 6.01
C LYS A 326 2.77 -16.20 7.45
N LEU A 327 3.81 -16.26 8.28
CA LEU A 327 3.73 -15.79 9.66
C LEU A 327 3.39 -14.29 9.71
N LEU A 328 4.01 -13.46 8.86
CA LEU A 328 3.70 -12.04 8.74
C LEU A 328 2.24 -11.79 8.36
N VAL A 329 1.72 -12.45 7.32
CA VAL A 329 0.30 -12.30 6.90
C VAL A 329 -0.65 -12.72 8.02
N ILE A 330 -0.36 -13.82 8.71
CA ILE A 330 -1.14 -14.28 9.86
C ILE A 330 -1.07 -13.25 11.01
N SER A 331 0.12 -12.73 11.31
CA SER A 331 0.31 -11.73 12.36
C SER A 331 -0.47 -10.46 12.07
N VAL A 332 -0.41 -9.91 10.85
CA VAL A 332 -1.21 -8.72 10.48
C VAL A 332 -2.70 -9.01 10.59
N PHE A 333 -3.15 -10.18 10.18
CA PHE A 333 -4.57 -10.57 10.28
C PHE A 333 -5.04 -10.74 11.73
N LEU A 334 -4.18 -11.28 12.62
CA LEU A 334 -4.49 -11.50 14.02
C LEU A 334 -4.30 -10.24 14.89
N PHE A 335 -3.52 -9.27 14.42
CA PHE A 335 -3.18 -8.07 15.17
C PHE A 335 -4.39 -7.25 15.66
N PRO A 336 -5.46 -7.03 14.85
CA PRO A 336 -6.68 -6.39 15.35
C PRO A 336 -7.31 -7.13 16.54
N PHE A 337 -7.32 -8.46 16.52
CA PHE A 337 -7.86 -9.26 17.63
C PHE A 337 -7.00 -9.12 18.89
N PHE A 338 -5.68 -9.07 18.73
CA PHE A 338 -4.76 -8.80 19.83
C PHE A 338 -5.01 -7.41 20.44
N CYS A 339 -5.09 -6.35 19.62
CA CYS A 339 -5.40 -5.01 20.09
C CYS A 339 -6.76 -4.96 20.80
N PHE A 340 -7.78 -5.61 20.23
CA PHE A 340 -9.12 -5.69 20.84
C PHE A 340 -9.09 -6.34 22.23
N PHE A 341 -8.34 -7.43 22.38
CA PHE A 341 -8.15 -8.08 23.68
C PHE A 341 -7.46 -7.14 24.69
N MET A 342 -6.43 -6.41 24.25
CA MET A 342 -5.70 -5.46 25.10
C MET A 342 -6.54 -4.28 25.57
N ILE A 343 -7.61 -3.89 24.85
CA ILE A 343 -8.56 -2.85 25.30
C ILE A 343 -9.18 -3.21 26.66
N PHE A 344 -9.44 -4.51 26.90
CA PHE A 344 -10.09 -4.99 28.12
C PHE A 344 -9.08 -5.55 29.12
N VAL A 345 -8.16 -6.39 28.67
CA VAL A 345 -7.19 -7.05 29.55
C VAL A 345 -6.10 -6.10 30.01
N GLY A 346 -5.71 -5.15 29.17
CA GLY A 346 -4.74 -4.11 29.54
C GLY A 346 -5.16 -3.39 30.83
N PRO A 347 -6.33 -2.74 30.89
CA PRO A 347 -6.80 -2.05 32.10
C PRO A 347 -7.07 -2.96 33.32
N ILE A 348 -7.41 -4.24 33.10
CA ILE A 348 -7.67 -5.18 34.21
C ILE A 348 -6.36 -5.61 34.87
N CYS A 349 -5.32 -5.88 34.07
CA CYS A 349 -4.04 -6.36 34.56
C CYS A 349 -3.04 -5.25 34.91
N LYS A 350 -3.21 -4.06 34.33
CA LYS A 350 -2.50 -2.84 34.73
C LYS A 350 -2.87 -2.49 36.16
#